data_AF-A0A512QNR9-F1
#
_entry.id   AF-A0A512QNR9-F1
#
_cell.length_a   1.000
_cell.length_b   1.000
_cell.length_c   1.000
_cell.angle_alpha   90.00
_cell.angle_beta   90.00
_cell.angle_gamma   90.00
#
_symmetry.space_group_name_H-M   'P 1'
#
loop_
_entity.id
_entity.type
_entity.pdbx_description
1 polymer ?
#
loop_
_entity_poly.entity_id
_entity_poly.type
_entity_poly.pdbx_seq_one_letter_code
_entity_poly.pdbx_strand_id
1 'polypeptide(L)'
;MKRILSIIISVLFLGSVLMTPDVHAQQTPVEISKHYHQTLDKQYNPKGAYVITQQGQILYNYQGDHSIDPASTTKLMTAYLVLEAASQGKIHYSDSIKITPRYEQLAQLPNLTTFPLKNKQTYTVDQLLKQAMLESSNAATIVLAEKVDGDVSRFTDKMNAKAKDLGMIHTHFTNPSGANNRLIQQFAPKKYASETASKSTAKDMAILSRAIIKKYPKILHYSSLRTDSQYGKTLTNTNLSLPNSVDACKGVQGLKTGTSENGYNLALTAERNHLRIDTTVMNVQPYPSEVSKHARQKIANALTEDAFKHYEYRKVIGKGEHEIDGKTYEVKQDLYDVVPKDKHQYKLKITNDKLQVDYPRQFLKGAHAPSVKAQHVIHWGRHLLGFAVMVSVVLLISAIIYIVVKRRN
;
A
#
# COMPACT_ATOMS: atom_id res chain seq x y z
N MET A 1 34.36 60.57 21.98
CA MET A 1 32.98 60.69 22.50
C MET A 1 32.04 60.14 21.42
N LYS A 2 31.63 58.88 21.53
CA LYS A 2 30.40 58.39 22.19
C LYS A 2 29.15 58.48 21.29
N ARG A 3 28.65 57.28 20.92
CA ARG A 3 27.26 56.92 20.58
C ARG A 3 26.81 57.43 19.18
N ILE A 4 26.30 56.62 18.25
CA ILE A 4 25.22 55.63 18.38
C ILE A 4 25.46 54.49 17.37
N LEU A 5 25.68 53.30 17.92
CA LEU A 5 25.49 52.00 17.28
C LEU A 5 24.15 51.51 17.84
N SER A 6 23.14 51.23 17.00
CA SER A 6 22.05 50.32 17.36
C SER A 6 21.09 50.02 16.20
N ILE A 7 21.10 48.73 15.81
CA ILE A 7 19.93 47.90 15.50
C ILE A 7 19.16 48.24 14.22
N ILE A 8 19.68 47.80 13.07
CA ILE A 8 18.89 47.21 11.97
C ILE A 8 19.78 46.09 11.39
N ILE A 9 19.21 44.96 10.97
CA ILE A 9 19.89 43.71 10.53
C ILE A 9 20.09 42.69 11.66
N SER A 10 19.00 42.31 12.31
CA SER A 10 18.81 41.00 12.92
C SER A 10 17.29 40.80 13.03
N VAL A 11 16.80 39.61 12.70
CA VAL A 11 15.38 39.22 12.60
C VAL A 11 14.73 39.44 11.22
N LEU A 12 15.32 38.84 10.18
CA LEU A 12 14.59 38.33 9.01
C LEU A 12 15.08 36.91 8.64
N PHE A 13 15.33 36.08 9.65
CA PHE A 13 15.28 34.62 9.53
C PHE A 13 13.95 34.16 10.14
N LEU A 14 12.84 34.71 9.61
CA LEU A 14 11.52 34.14 9.86
C LEU A 14 11.47 32.85 9.03
N GLY A 15 11.31 31.73 9.73
CA GLY A 15 11.54 30.39 9.22
C GLY A 15 11.02 30.17 7.81
N SER A 16 11.92 29.75 6.92
CA SER A 16 11.54 28.89 5.81
C SER A 16 10.92 27.64 6.41
N VAL A 17 9.61 27.69 6.65
CA VAL A 17 8.80 26.49 6.75
C VAL A 17 9.09 25.75 5.45
N LEU A 18 9.88 24.69 5.54
CA LEU A 18 10.01 23.71 4.49
C LEU A 18 8.60 23.17 4.27
N MET A 19 7.85 23.82 3.38
CA MET A 19 6.60 23.29 2.88
C MET A 19 6.99 22.06 2.09
N THR A 20 6.98 20.91 2.76
CA THR A 20 6.92 19.63 2.08
C THR A 20 5.68 19.72 1.19
N PRO A 21 5.80 19.55 -0.14
CA PRO A 21 4.61 19.54 -0.99
C PRO A 21 3.75 18.38 -0.51
N ASP A 22 2.67 18.69 0.21
CA ASP A 22 1.72 17.69 0.66
C ASP A 22 1.06 17.08 -0.57
N VAL A 23 1.04 15.75 -0.67
CA VAL A 23 0.36 15.01 -1.74
C VAL A 23 -1.16 15.04 -1.49
N HIS A 24 -1.72 16.19 -1.12
CA HIS A 24 -3.15 16.37 -1.04
C HIS A 24 -3.75 16.38 -2.44
N ALA A 25 -4.84 15.63 -2.61
CA ALA A 25 -5.55 15.51 -3.86
C ALA A 25 -6.08 16.87 -4.33
N GLN A 26 -5.64 17.29 -5.53
CA GLN A 26 -6.17 18.50 -6.18
C GLN A 26 -7.59 18.29 -6.73
N GLN A 27 -7.93 17.06 -7.11
CA GLN A 27 -9.25 16.66 -7.59
C GLN A 27 -9.90 15.65 -6.64
N THR A 28 -11.21 15.76 -6.44
CA THR A 28 -11.99 14.79 -5.66
C THR A 28 -12.07 13.44 -6.37
N PRO A 29 -12.34 12.33 -5.63
CA PRO A 29 -12.46 11.01 -6.24
C PRO A 29 -13.55 10.93 -7.32
N VAL A 30 -14.68 11.62 -7.14
CA VAL A 30 -15.74 11.69 -8.17
C VAL A 30 -15.27 12.48 -9.40
N GLU A 31 -14.52 13.57 -9.24
CA GLU A 31 -13.98 14.30 -10.39
C GLU A 31 -13.01 13.46 -11.22
N ILE A 32 -12.13 12.70 -10.58
CA ILE A 32 -11.24 11.75 -11.28
C ILE A 32 -12.08 10.70 -12.02
N SER A 33 -13.14 10.19 -11.39
CA SER A 33 -13.99 9.15 -12.00
C SER A 33 -14.62 9.55 -13.33
N LYS A 34 -14.87 10.85 -13.55
CA LYS A 34 -15.41 11.38 -14.82
C LYS A 34 -14.46 11.17 -15.98
N HIS A 35 -13.14 11.20 -15.74
CA HIS A 35 -12.13 10.94 -16.78
C HIS A 35 -12.14 9.48 -17.27
N TYR A 36 -12.80 8.58 -16.53
CA TYR A 36 -12.91 7.15 -16.82
C TYR A 36 -14.36 6.74 -17.11
N HIS A 37 -15.11 7.66 -17.73
CA HIS A 37 -16.50 7.49 -18.18
C HIS A 37 -17.48 7.06 -17.07
N GLN A 38 -17.20 7.42 -15.81
CA GLN A 38 -18.14 7.23 -14.71
C GLN A 38 -18.94 8.49 -14.49
N THR A 39 -20.26 8.39 -14.64
CA THR A 39 -21.19 9.47 -14.30
C THR A 39 -21.67 9.28 -12.87
N LEU A 40 -21.05 9.98 -11.93
CA LEU A 40 -21.40 9.96 -10.51
C LEU A 40 -21.61 11.39 -10.00
N ASP A 41 -22.67 11.57 -9.20
CA ASP A 41 -22.91 12.81 -8.49
C ASP A 41 -21.88 13.07 -7.40
N LYS A 42 -21.63 14.35 -7.11
CA LYS A 42 -20.69 14.78 -6.05
C LYS A 42 -21.01 14.19 -4.67
N GLN A 43 -22.28 13.87 -4.41
CA GLN A 43 -22.72 13.25 -3.15
C GLN A 43 -22.06 11.89 -2.86
N TYR A 44 -21.57 11.20 -3.90
CA TYR A 44 -20.91 9.90 -3.75
C TYR A 44 -19.42 10.01 -3.44
N ASN A 45 -18.88 11.22 -3.25
CA ASN A 45 -17.52 11.36 -2.78
C ASN A 45 -17.35 10.62 -1.44
N PRO A 46 -16.32 9.77 -1.30
CA PRO A 46 -16.03 9.10 -0.04
C PRO A 46 -15.57 10.13 1.00
N LYS A 47 -15.68 9.82 2.30
CA LYS A 47 -15.03 10.66 3.34
C LYS A 47 -13.51 10.54 3.37
N GLY A 48 -12.96 9.51 2.73
CA GLY A 48 -11.52 9.32 2.62
C GLY A 48 -11.15 8.36 1.50
N ALA A 49 -10.09 8.68 0.76
CA ALA A 49 -9.47 7.81 -0.22
C ALA A 49 -7.95 7.94 -0.22
N TYR A 50 -7.25 6.82 -0.45
CA TYR A 50 -5.79 6.76 -0.39
C TYR A 50 -5.27 5.74 -1.40
N VAL A 51 -4.29 6.12 -2.23
CA VAL A 51 -3.68 5.25 -3.26
C VAL A 51 -2.18 5.21 -3.05
N ILE A 52 -1.65 3.99 -2.94
CA ILE A 52 -0.22 3.75 -2.74
C ILE A 52 0.31 2.64 -3.65
N THR A 53 1.63 2.65 -3.85
CA THR A 53 2.35 1.54 -4.48
C THR A 53 2.78 0.50 -3.46
N GLN A 54 3.16 -0.70 -3.92
CA GLN A 54 3.76 -1.74 -3.07
C GLN A 54 5.04 -1.28 -2.36
N GLN A 55 5.82 -0.38 -2.96
CA GLN A 55 7.01 0.22 -2.34
C GLN A 55 6.62 1.19 -1.21
N GLY A 56 5.38 1.70 -1.21
CA GLY A 56 4.83 2.62 -0.22
C GLY A 56 4.87 4.07 -0.68
N GLN A 57 5.06 4.33 -1.98
CA GLN A 57 4.92 5.67 -2.54
C GLN A 57 3.44 6.06 -2.50
N ILE A 58 3.16 7.28 -2.06
CA ILE A 58 1.82 7.85 -2.03
C ILE A 58 1.56 8.48 -3.39
N LEU A 59 0.51 8.01 -4.08
CA LEU A 59 0.10 8.51 -5.39
C LEU A 59 -1.10 9.45 -5.29
N TYR A 60 -1.95 9.24 -4.29
CA TYR A 60 -3.16 10.04 -4.08
C TYR A 60 -3.57 10.01 -2.61
N ASN A 61 -3.92 11.16 -2.04
CA ASN A 61 -4.46 11.29 -0.70
C ASN A 61 -5.62 12.30 -0.68
N TYR A 62 -6.84 11.79 -0.53
CA TYR A 62 -8.04 12.59 -0.32
C TYR A 62 -8.57 12.32 1.08
N GLN A 63 -8.37 13.28 2.00
CA GLN A 63 -8.83 13.18 3.40
C GLN A 63 -8.42 11.86 4.08
N GLY A 64 -7.22 11.36 3.77
CA GLY A 64 -6.78 10.01 4.12
C GLY A 64 -6.66 9.73 5.61
N ASP A 65 -6.55 10.78 6.44
CA ASP A 65 -6.42 10.70 7.91
C ASP A 65 -7.78 10.88 8.64
N HIS A 66 -8.91 11.00 7.92
CA HIS A 66 -10.23 11.09 8.56
C HIS A 66 -10.61 9.78 9.27
N SER A 67 -11.04 9.89 10.53
CA SER A 67 -11.54 8.75 11.32
C SER A 67 -12.88 8.25 10.78
N ILE A 68 -12.90 7.00 10.33
CA ILE A 68 -14.03 6.34 9.69
C ILE A 68 -14.22 4.93 10.29
N ASP A 69 -15.45 4.46 10.38
CA ASP A 69 -15.78 3.06 10.66
C ASP A 69 -15.32 2.15 9.49
N PRO A 70 -14.34 1.26 9.69
CA PRO A 70 -13.84 0.37 8.64
C PRO A 70 -14.84 -0.73 8.27
N ALA A 71 -15.84 -1.02 9.10
CA ALA A 71 -16.76 -2.13 8.93
C ALA A 71 -15.98 -3.43 8.61
N SER A 72 -16.47 -4.26 7.67
CA SER A 72 -15.83 -5.54 7.32
C SER A 72 -14.44 -5.44 6.67
N THR A 73 -13.88 -4.26 6.35
CA THR A 73 -12.45 -4.20 5.97
C THR A 73 -11.54 -4.52 7.16
N THR A 74 -12.04 -4.41 8.40
CA THR A 74 -11.42 -4.94 9.63
C THR A 74 -10.94 -6.39 9.50
N LYS A 75 -11.66 -7.20 8.73
CA LYS A 75 -11.34 -8.62 8.50
C LYS A 75 -9.96 -8.81 7.85
N LEU A 76 -9.39 -7.78 7.22
CA LEU A 76 -8.00 -7.80 6.75
C LEU A 76 -7.00 -7.93 7.91
N MET A 77 -7.26 -7.29 9.06
CA MET A 77 -6.38 -7.44 10.23
C MET A 77 -6.53 -8.85 10.82
N THR A 78 -7.74 -9.39 10.86
CA THR A 78 -7.96 -10.78 11.28
C THR A 78 -7.25 -11.76 10.35
N ALA A 79 -7.38 -11.58 9.03
CA ALA A 79 -6.66 -12.40 8.06
C ALA A 79 -5.14 -12.26 8.21
N TYR A 80 -4.63 -11.06 8.46
CA TYR A 80 -3.20 -10.84 8.74
C TYR A 80 -2.73 -11.71 9.90
N LEU A 81 -3.43 -11.68 11.03
CA LEU A 81 -3.04 -12.41 12.24
C LEU A 81 -3.21 -13.93 12.10
N VAL A 82 -4.23 -14.39 11.36
CA VAL A 82 -4.40 -15.82 11.03
C VAL A 82 -3.25 -16.31 10.14
N LEU A 83 -2.90 -15.53 9.10
CA LEU A 83 -1.78 -15.86 8.22
C LEU A 83 -0.43 -15.82 8.97
N GLU A 84 -0.26 -14.85 9.87
CA GLU A 84 0.90 -14.77 10.77
C GLU A 84 1.01 -16.01 11.66
N ALA A 85 -0.09 -16.39 12.33
CA ALA A 85 -0.13 -17.59 13.17
C ALA A 85 0.20 -18.86 12.36
N ALA A 86 -0.33 -18.98 11.13
CA ALA A 86 -0.04 -20.11 10.26
C ALA A 86 1.43 -20.14 9.80
N SER A 87 2.00 -18.98 9.44
CA SER A 87 3.43 -18.88 9.08
C SER A 87 4.38 -19.21 10.24
N GLN A 88 3.92 -19.02 11.47
CA GLN A 88 4.64 -19.36 12.70
C GLN A 88 4.40 -20.80 13.16
N GLY A 89 3.62 -21.59 12.42
CA GLY A 89 3.28 -22.98 12.77
C GLY A 89 2.36 -23.13 13.98
N LYS A 90 1.70 -22.05 14.45
CA LYS A 90 0.76 -22.10 15.59
C LYS A 90 -0.56 -22.78 15.24
N ILE A 91 -0.96 -22.67 13.98
CA ILE A 91 -2.14 -23.31 13.38
C ILE A 91 -1.78 -23.77 11.97
N HIS A 92 -2.51 -24.73 11.41
CA HIS A 92 -2.39 -25.09 10.00
C HIS A 92 -3.67 -24.74 9.23
N TYR A 93 -3.54 -24.48 7.94
CA TYR A 93 -4.71 -24.22 7.07
C TYR A 93 -5.68 -25.41 7.00
N SER A 94 -5.16 -26.62 7.21
CA SER A 94 -5.92 -27.88 7.28
C SER A 94 -6.53 -28.17 8.65
N ASP A 95 -6.22 -27.37 9.67
CA ASP A 95 -6.80 -27.55 11.01
C ASP A 95 -8.32 -27.50 10.91
N SER A 96 -8.95 -28.57 11.39
CA SER A 96 -10.39 -28.75 11.37
C SER A 96 -11.03 -28.17 12.63
N ILE A 97 -12.11 -27.41 12.46
CA ILE A 97 -12.86 -26.77 13.53
C ILE A 97 -14.30 -27.28 13.46
N LYS A 98 -14.71 -28.02 14.49
CA LYS A 98 -16.07 -28.53 14.62
C LYS A 98 -16.99 -27.38 15.06
N ILE A 99 -18.06 -27.15 14.29
CA ILE A 99 -19.06 -26.15 14.61
C ILE A 99 -19.93 -26.64 15.76
N THR A 100 -20.04 -25.82 16.79
CA THR A 100 -20.84 -26.06 17.99
C THR A 100 -22.19 -25.34 17.88
N PRO A 101 -23.18 -25.63 18.74
CA PRO A 101 -24.43 -24.84 18.79
C PRO A 101 -24.17 -23.34 19.00
N ARG A 102 -23.13 -23.01 19.78
CA ARG A 102 -22.69 -21.63 20.00
C ARG A 102 -22.28 -20.93 18.69
N TYR A 103 -21.52 -21.60 17.82
CA TYR A 103 -21.12 -21.04 16.53
C TYR A 103 -22.25 -20.97 15.52
N GLU A 104 -23.17 -21.91 15.56
CA GLU A 104 -24.39 -21.85 14.75
C GLU A 104 -25.26 -20.65 15.14
N GLN A 105 -25.46 -20.41 16.45
CA GLN A 105 -26.18 -19.23 16.93
C GLN A 105 -25.51 -17.92 16.47
N LEU A 106 -24.18 -17.83 16.53
CA LEU A 106 -23.44 -16.68 16.02
C LEU A 106 -23.69 -16.46 14.51
N ALA A 107 -23.74 -17.53 13.73
CA ALA A 107 -24.02 -17.48 12.30
C ALA A 107 -25.51 -17.23 11.96
N GLN A 108 -26.37 -17.03 12.96
CA GLN A 108 -27.79 -16.72 12.79
C GLN A 108 -28.16 -15.33 13.35
N LEU A 109 -27.19 -14.58 13.89
CA LEU A 109 -27.45 -13.22 14.38
C LEU A 109 -27.97 -12.31 13.26
N PRO A 110 -29.04 -11.55 13.49
CA PRO A 110 -29.64 -10.69 12.48
C PRO A 110 -28.72 -9.51 12.14
N ASN A 111 -28.92 -8.94 10.94
CA ASN A 111 -28.21 -7.74 10.47
C ASN A 111 -26.68 -7.88 10.35
N LEU A 112 -26.16 -9.11 10.32
CA LEU A 112 -24.76 -9.43 10.08
C LEU A 112 -24.61 -10.28 8.82
N THR A 113 -23.63 -9.95 7.98
CA THR A 113 -23.24 -10.83 6.87
C THR A 113 -22.58 -12.10 7.43
N THR A 114 -23.06 -13.26 7.02
CA THR A 114 -22.52 -14.54 7.48
C THR A 114 -22.73 -15.62 6.43
N PHE A 115 -21.72 -16.49 6.29
CA PHE A 115 -21.92 -17.77 5.64
C PHE A 115 -22.49 -18.74 6.69
N PRO A 116 -23.49 -19.57 6.37
CA PRO A 116 -24.11 -20.47 7.34
C PRO A 116 -23.10 -21.46 7.94
N LEU A 117 -23.07 -21.54 9.27
CA LEU A 117 -22.35 -22.58 10.02
C LEU A 117 -23.38 -23.44 10.74
N LYS A 118 -23.46 -24.74 10.42
CA LYS A 118 -24.40 -25.65 11.10
C LYS A 118 -23.69 -26.48 12.16
N ASN A 119 -24.34 -26.68 13.30
CA ASN A 119 -23.81 -27.53 14.37
C ASN A 119 -23.42 -28.92 13.83
N LYS A 120 -22.32 -29.47 14.36
CA LYS A 120 -21.68 -30.74 13.96
C LYS A 120 -20.96 -30.73 12.60
N GLN A 121 -21.14 -29.71 11.75
CA GLN A 121 -20.28 -29.55 10.56
C GLN A 121 -18.84 -29.23 10.98
N THR A 122 -17.90 -29.43 10.07
CA THR A 122 -16.47 -29.17 10.30
C THR A 122 -15.92 -28.35 9.16
N TYR A 123 -15.24 -27.24 9.49
CA TYR A 123 -14.58 -26.40 8.50
C TYR A 123 -13.10 -26.33 8.80
N THR A 124 -12.28 -26.30 7.75
CA THR A 124 -10.85 -26.02 7.90
C THR A 124 -10.61 -24.52 8.09
N VAL A 125 -9.45 -24.15 8.63
CA VAL A 125 -8.99 -22.74 8.67
C VAL A 125 -9.02 -22.11 7.27
N ASP A 126 -8.62 -22.84 6.23
CA ASP A 126 -8.70 -22.40 4.83
C ASP A 126 -10.14 -22.06 4.41
N GLN A 127 -11.10 -22.93 4.73
CA GLN A 127 -12.51 -22.72 4.39
C GLN A 127 -13.11 -21.52 5.13
N LEU A 128 -12.78 -21.34 6.41
CA LEU A 128 -13.23 -20.18 7.18
C LEU A 128 -12.59 -18.87 6.70
N LEU A 129 -11.33 -18.90 6.25
CA LEU A 129 -10.70 -17.75 5.59
C LEU A 129 -11.44 -17.37 4.30
N LYS A 130 -11.83 -18.36 3.48
CA LYS A 130 -12.66 -18.11 2.29
C LYS A 130 -14.01 -17.49 2.67
N GLN A 131 -14.70 -18.00 3.69
CA GLN A 131 -15.94 -17.41 4.19
C GLN A 131 -15.76 -15.95 4.65
N ALA A 132 -14.68 -15.65 5.37
CA ALA A 132 -14.39 -14.30 5.84
C ALA A 132 -14.05 -13.33 4.68
N MET A 133 -13.35 -13.81 3.66
CA MET A 133 -12.89 -12.96 2.55
C MET A 133 -13.94 -12.76 1.45
N LEU A 134 -14.69 -13.80 1.07
CA LEU A 134 -15.68 -13.73 -0.02
C LEU A 134 -16.99 -13.09 0.45
N GLU A 135 -17.66 -13.71 1.42
CA GLU A 135 -18.97 -13.28 1.91
C GLU A 135 -18.92 -12.34 3.13
N SER A 136 -17.72 -11.96 3.57
CA SER A 136 -17.56 -11.13 4.78
C SER A 136 -18.15 -11.79 6.04
N SER A 137 -18.05 -13.11 6.15
CA SER A 137 -18.71 -13.86 7.23
C SER A 137 -18.21 -13.44 8.62
N ASN A 138 -19.07 -12.83 9.42
CA ASN A 138 -18.74 -12.41 10.79
C ASN A 138 -18.47 -13.62 11.69
N ALA A 139 -19.31 -14.66 11.60
CA ALA A 139 -19.15 -15.88 12.39
C ALA A 139 -17.83 -16.58 12.10
N ALA A 140 -17.48 -16.78 10.82
CA ALA A 140 -16.21 -17.39 10.43
C ALA A 140 -15.01 -16.60 10.97
N THR A 141 -15.09 -15.28 10.94
CA THR A 141 -14.02 -14.39 11.43
C THR A 141 -13.80 -14.52 12.93
N ILE A 142 -14.88 -14.57 13.72
CA ILE A 142 -14.80 -14.74 15.18
C ILE A 142 -14.29 -16.14 15.54
N VAL A 143 -14.75 -17.18 14.82
CA VAL A 143 -14.25 -18.56 14.99
C VAL A 143 -12.75 -18.64 14.71
N LEU A 144 -12.26 -17.98 13.65
CA LEU A 144 -10.83 -17.89 13.36
C LEU A 144 -10.04 -17.18 14.46
N ALA A 145 -10.58 -16.08 14.99
CA ALA A 145 -9.96 -15.35 16.09
C ALA A 145 -9.83 -16.23 17.36
N GLU A 146 -10.89 -16.96 17.71
CA GLU A 146 -10.86 -17.92 18.82
C GLU A 146 -9.93 -19.11 18.54
N LYS A 147 -9.84 -19.58 17.30
CA LYS A 147 -8.90 -20.66 16.95
C LYS A 147 -7.44 -20.22 17.13
N VAL A 148 -7.10 -18.98 16.75
CA VAL A 148 -5.74 -18.44 16.87
C VAL A 148 -5.37 -18.19 18.33
N ASP A 149 -6.29 -17.61 19.10
CA ASP A 149 -5.98 -17.02 20.39
C ASP A 149 -6.79 -17.52 21.56
N GLY A 150 -7.67 -18.51 21.39
CA GLY A 150 -8.53 -19.09 22.43
C GLY A 150 -9.59 -18.15 23.02
N ASP A 151 -9.41 -16.82 22.86
CA ASP A 151 -10.28 -15.78 23.39
C ASP A 151 -10.29 -14.57 22.44
N VAL A 152 -11.48 -14.05 22.19
CA VAL A 152 -11.69 -12.94 21.24
C VAL A 152 -11.13 -11.62 21.78
N SER A 153 -11.10 -11.41 23.11
CA SER A 153 -10.52 -10.20 23.71
C SER A 153 -9.00 -10.19 23.52
N ARG A 154 -8.33 -11.33 23.77
CA ARG A 154 -6.89 -11.47 23.49
C ARG A 154 -6.57 -11.27 22.02
N PHE A 155 -7.39 -11.80 21.12
CA PHE A 155 -7.21 -11.57 19.68
C PHE A 155 -7.34 -10.08 19.35
N THR A 156 -8.35 -9.40 19.90
CA THR A 156 -8.58 -7.96 19.68
C THR A 156 -7.44 -7.10 20.25
N ASP A 157 -6.88 -7.49 21.40
CA ASP A 157 -5.65 -6.88 21.94
C ASP A 157 -4.49 -7.00 20.93
N LYS A 158 -4.30 -8.19 20.32
CA LYS A 158 -3.28 -8.38 19.29
C LYS A 158 -3.55 -7.59 18.02
N MET A 159 -4.80 -7.41 17.62
CA MET A 159 -5.14 -6.55 16.47
C MET A 159 -4.69 -5.11 16.71
N ASN A 160 -4.96 -4.58 17.90
CA ASN A 160 -4.56 -3.21 18.26
C ASN A 160 -3.04 -3.07 18.43
N ALA A 161 -2.37 -4.07 19.03
CA ALA A 161 -0.91 -4.10 19.08
C ALA A 161 -0.30 -4.13 17.66
N LYS A 162 -0.85 -4.96 16.77
CA LYS A 162 -0.40 -5.04 15.38
C LYS A 162 -0.64 -3.74 14.62
N ALA A 163 -1.78 -3.08 14.84
CA ALA A 163 -2.06 -1.78 14.23
C ALA A 163 -0.96 -0.76 14.60
N LYS A 164 -0.59 -0.70 15.89
CA LYS A 164 0.52 0.15 16.36
C LYS A 164 1.85 -0.23 15.73
N ASP A 165 2.18 -1.51 15.66
CA ASP A 165 3.44 -2.01 15.06
C ASP A 165 3.55 -1.65 13.57
N LEU A 166 2.43 -1.67 12.85
CA LEU A 166 2.36 -1.31 11.43
C LEU A 166 2.33 0.22 11.21
N GLY A 167 2.21 1.02 12.27
CA GLY A 167 2.11 2.47 12.19
C GLY A 167 0.71 3.00 11.86
N MET A 168 -0.33 2.18 12.07
CA MET A 168 -1.74 2.57 11.93
C MET A 168 -2.21 3.34 13.17
N ILE A 169 -1.65 4.54 13.36
CA ILE A 169 -1.77 5.31 14.61
C ILE A 169 -3.18 5.89 14.87
N HIS A 170 -4.06 5.86 13.88
CA HIS A 170 -5.45 6.33 13.99
C HIS A 170 -6.45 5.17 13.99
N THR A 171 -5.97 3.95 14.25
CA THR A 171 -6.78 2.74 14.23
C THR A 171 -6.99 2.16 15.62
N HIS A 172 -8.24 1.82 15.91
CA HIS A 172 -8.65 1.08 17.10
C HIS A 172 -9.74 0.07 16.74
N PHE A 173 -9.45 -1.21 16.95
CA PHE A 173 -10.36 -2.32 16.72
C PHE A 173 -11.09 -2.68 18.02
N THR A 174 -12.40 -2.88 17.89
CA THR A 174 -13.28 -3.28 18.99
C THR A 174 -13.66 -4.76 18.94
N ASN A 175 -13.41 -5.44 17.81
CA ASN A 175 -13.58 -6.87 17.61
C ASN A 175 -12.90 -7.33 16.29
N PRO A 176 -12.81 -8.64 16.02
CA PRO A 176 -12.18 -9.18 14.81
C PRO A 176 -12.96 -8.97 13.50
N SER A 177 -14.26 -8.71 13.56
CA SER A 177 -15.11 -8.72 12.37
C SER A 177 -15.38 -7.33 11.80
N GLY A 178 -15.26 -6.29 12.62
CA GLY A 178 -15.60 -4.90 12.32
C GLY A 178 -17.09 -4.60 12.36
N ALA A 179 -17.94 -5.54 12.78
CA ALA A 179 -19.35 -5.24 13.02
C ALA A 179 -19.53 -4.48 14.34
N ASN A 180 -20.66 -3.79 14.50
CA ASN A 180 -20.99 -3.14 15.76
C ASN A 180 -21.13 -4.21 16.87
N ASN A 181 -20.44 -4.05 18.01
CA ASN A 181 -20.50 -5.04 19.11
C ASN A 181 -21.93 -5.27 19.62
N ARG A 182 -22.84 -4.29 19.49
CA ARG A 182 -24.28 -4.46 19.80
C ARG A 182 -24.95 -5.53 18.91
N LEU A 183 -24.48 -5.71 17.69
CA LEU A 183 -24.98 -6.72 16.75
C LEU A 183 -24.35 -8.09 16.98
N ILE A 184 -23.09 -8.13 17.44
CA ILE A 184 -22.38 -9.37 17.79
C ILE A 184 -22.85 -9.92 19.15
N GLN A 185 -23.47 -9.09 19.98
CA GLN A 185 -24.11 -9.46 21.25
C GLN A 185 -23.12 -10.19 22.20
N GLN A 186 -23.53 -11.31 22.78
CA GLN A 186 -22.74 -12.13 23.71
C GLN A 186 -21.43 -12.69 23.11
N PHE A 187 -21.22 -12.59 21.80
CA PHE A 187 -20.00 -13.00 21.12
C PHE A 187 -18.99 -11.85 20.96
N ALA A 188 -19.35 -10.64 21.38
CA ALA A 188 -18.42 -9.51 21.41
C ALA A 188 -17.29 -9.79 22.40
N PRO A 189 -16.07 -9.27 22.15
CA PRO A 189 -14.97 -9.44 23.09
C PRO A 189 -15.31 -8.77 24.42
N LYS A 190 -15.26 -9.51 25.53
CA LYS A 190 -15.70 -9.02 26.86
C LYS A 190 -15.02 -7.71 27.26
N LYS A 191 -13.71 -7.57 27.00
CA LYS A 191 -12.93 -6.38 27.30
C LYS A 191 -13.39 -5.13 26.53
N TYR A 192 -14.02 -5.33 25.37
CA TYR A 192 -14.44 -4.29 24.43
C TYR A 192 -15.97 -4.16 24.34
N ALA A 193 -16.73 -4.85 25.21
CA ALA A 193 -18.18 -4.97 25.09
C ALA A 193 -18.93 -3.64 25.22
N SER A 194 -18.37 -2.65 25.93
CA SER A 194 -18.93 -1.30 26.05
C SER A 194 -18.70 -0.43 24.81
N GLU A 195 -17.80 -0.84 23.91
CA GLU A 195 -17.46 -0.10 22.71
C GLU A 195 -18.33 -0.55 21.54
N THR A 196 -18.78 0.38 20.69
CA THR A 196 -19.72 0.07 19.61
C THR A 196 -19.02 -0.33 18.31
N ALA A 197 -18.22 0.55 17.72
CA ALA A 197 -17.62 0.37 16.41
C ALA A 197 -16.10 0.59 16.44
N SER A 198 -15.39 -0.13 15.57
CA SER A 198 -13.97 0.11 15.30
C SER A 198 -13.79 1.44 14.57
N LYS A 199 -12.58 2.00 14.65
CA LYS A 199 -12.19 3.23 13.96
C LYS A 199 -10.88 3.02 13.22
N SER A 200 -10.76 3.59 12.04
CA SER A 200 -9.54 3.62 11.24
C SER A 200 -9.57 4.80 10.27
N THR A 201 -8.65 4.85 9.32
CA THR A 201 -8.57 5.89 8.28
C THR A 201 -8.24 5.23 6.94
N ALA A 202 -8.47 5.94 5.83
CA ALA A 202 -8.15 5.38 4.51
C ALA A 202 -6.65 5.10 4.36
N LYS A 203 -5.81 5.94 4.97
CA LYS A 203 -4.36 5.74 5.04
C LYS A 203 -3.98 4.51 5.86
N ASP A 204 -4.53 4.33 7.06
CA ASP A 204 -4.23 3.18 7.91
C ASP A 204 -4.67 1.87 7.26
N MET A 205 -5.85 1.86 6.62
CA MET A 205 -6.32 0.68 5.88
C MET A 205 -5.48 0.39 4.63
N ALA A 206 -4.92 1.41 3.98
CA ALA A 206 -3.94 1.22 2.90
C ALA A 206 -2.61 0.64 3.42
N ILE A 207 -2.14 1.11 4.58
CA ILE A 207 -0.96 0.53 5.28
C ILE A 207 -1.19 -0.96 5.56
N LEU A 208 -2.34 -1.32 6.11
CA LEU A 208 -2.70 -2.72 6.39
C LEU A 208 -2.75 -3.56 5.10
N SER A 209 -3.38 -3.04 4.05
CA SER A 209 -3.49 -3.71 2.74
C SER A 209 -2.12 -4.02 2.14
N ARG A 210 -1.22 -3.03 2.12
CA ARG A 210 0.17 -3.21 1.68
C ARG A 210 0.91 -4.21 2.57
N ALA A 211 0.74 -4.12 3.88
CA ALA A 211 1.44 -4.98 4.84
C ALA A 211 1.06 -6.46 4.70
N ILE A 212 -0.25 -6.76 4.60
CA ILE A 212 -0.71 -8.14 4.44
C ILE A 212 -0.27 -8.73 3.09
N ILE A 213 -0.37 -7.98 2.00
CA ILE A 213 0.09 -8.45 0.68
C ILE A 213 1.59 -8.71 0.70
N LYS A 214 2.38 -7.78 1.24
CA LYS A 214 3.84 -7.89 1.27
C LYS A 214 4.31 -9.07 2.11
N LYS A 215 3.73 -9.26 3.30
CA LYS A 215 4.21 -10.27 4.25
C LYS A 215 3.59 -11.65 4.01
N TYR A 216 2.32 -11.69 3.57
CA TYR A 216 1.55 -12.91 3.39
C TYR A 216 0.80 -12.88 2.04
N PRO A 217 1.52 -13.01 0.90
CA PRO A 217 0.91 -12.92 -0.44
C PRO A 217 -0.19 -13.96 -0.68
N LYS A 218 -0.25 -15.03 0.12
CA LYS A 218 -1.38 -15.99 0.15
C LYS A 218 -2.74 -15.33 0.37
N ILE A 219 -2.82 -14.12 0.94
CA ILE A 219 -4.09 -13.37 1.02
C ILE A 219 -4.75 -13.22 -0.34
N LEU A 220 -3.96 -13.04 -1.40
CA LEU A 220 -4.44 -12.89 -2.77
C LEU A 220 -5.11 -14.16 -3.30
N HIS A 221 -4.71 -15.34 -2.82
CA HIS A 221 -5.41 -16.59 -3.14
C HIS A 221 -6.86 -16.56 -2.66
N TYR A 222 -7.15 -15.94 -1.53
CA TYR A 222 -8.51 -15.83 -1.01
C TYR A 222 -9.27 -14.66 -1.64
N SER A 223 -8.65 -13.48 -1.71
CA SER A 223 -9.33 -12.26 -2.13
C SER A 223 -9.64 -12.18 -3.63
N SER A 224 -8.93 -12.97 -4.46
CA SER A 224 -9.14 -13.02 -5.92
C SER A 224 -10.19 -14.03 -6.35
N LEU A 225 -10.62 -14.95 -5.47
CA LEU A 225 -11.66 -15.91 -5.78
C LEU A 225 -12.99 -15.18 -5.95
N ARG A 226 -13.64 -15.35 -7.11
CA ARG A 226 -14.97 -14.79 -7.36
C ARG A 226 -16.05 -15.59 -6.62
N THR A 227 -15.91 -16.90 -6.61
CA THR A 227 -16.84 -17.82 -5.95
C THR A 227 -16.10 -19.02 -5.37
N ASP A 228 -16.70 -19.66 -4.36
CA ASP A 228 -16.32 -20.97 -3.85
C ASP A 228 -17.60 -21.73 -3.48
N SER A 229 -17.52 -23.02 -3.12
CA SER A 229 -18.67 -23.79 -2.64
C SER A 229 -18.30 -24.64 -1.44
N GLN A 230 -19.12 -24.56 -0.39
CA GLN A 230 -18.95 -25.34 0.84
C GLN A 230 -20.30 -25.91 1.26
N TYR A 231 -20.36 -27.22 1.49
CA TYR A 231 -21.60 -27.92 1.88
C TYR A 231 -22.80 -27.63 0.96
N GLY A 232 -22.57 -27.59 -0.36
CA GLY A 232 -23.61 -27.33 -1.36
C GLY A 232 -24.12 -25.87 -1.38
N LYS A 233 -23.46 -24.95 -0.68
CA LYS A 233 -23.76 -23.51 -0.69
C LYS A 233 -22.63 -22.74 -1.35
N THR A 234 -22.99 -21.87 -2.28
CA THR A 234 -22.06 -20.98 -2.98
C THR A 234 -21.67 -19.81 -2.10
N LEU A 235 -20.36 -19.55 -2.02
CA LEU A 235 -19.79 -18.31 -1.50
C LEU A 235 -19.57 -17.36 -2.67
N THR A 236 -20.02 -16.12 -2.55
CA THR A 236 -19.79 -15.10 -3.59
C THR A 236 -18.97 -13.95 -3.04
N ASN A 237 -17.92 -13.58 -3.77
CA ASN A 237 -17.09 -12.44 -3.39
C ASN A 237 -17.87 -11.13 -3.54
N THR A 238 -17.85 -10.33 -2.48
CA THR A 238 -18.48 -9.02 -2.42
C THR A 238 -17.75 -7.93 -3.22
N ASN A 239 -16.51 -8.17 -3.65
CA ASN A 239 -15.76 -7.26 -4.50
C ASN A 239 -16.17 -7.40 -5.98
N LEU A 240 -16.98 -6.46 -6.45
CA LEU A 240 -17.48 -6.43 -7.82
C LEU A 240 -16.45 -5.95 -8.86
N SER A 241 -15.24 -5.57 -8.42
CA SER A 241 -14.15 -5.16 -9.30
C SER A 241 -13.26 -6.30 -9.77
N LEU A 242 -13.49 -7.52 -9.28
CA LEU A 242 -12.77 -8.70 -9.75
C LEU A 242 -13.04 -9.01 -11.23
N PRO A 243 -12.15 -9.77 -11.90
CA PRO A 243 -12.41 -10.25 -13.26
C PRO A 243 -13.75 -10.99 -13.35
N ASN A 244 -14.48 -10.74 -14.44
CA ASN A 244 -15.81 -11.33 -14.72
C ASN A 244 -16.90 -10.95 -13.68
N SER A 245 -16.74 -9.82 -12.99
CA SER A 245 -17.77 -9.19 -12.16
C SER A 245 -18.35 -7.94 -12.84
N VAL A 246 -19.48 -7.45 -12.33
CA VAL A 246 -20.26 -6.35 -12.94
C VAL A 246 -19.53 -5.02 -13.04
N ASP A 247 -18.59 -4.74 -12.13
CA ASP A 247 -17.74 -3.54 -12.16
C ASP A 247 -16.26 -3.92 -12.38
N ALA A 248 -15.99 -5.00 -13.13
CA ALA A 248 -14.65 -5.55 -13.30
C ALA A 248 -13.61 -4.47 -13.69
N CYS A 249 -12.45 -4.50 -13.04
CA CYS A 249 -11.32 -3.65 -13.37
C CYS A 249 -10.08 -4.51 -13.63
N LYS A 250 -9.33 -4.19 -14.68
CA LYS A 250 -8.22 -5.02 -15.15
C LYS A 250 -7.15 -5.17 -14.07
N GLY A 251 -6.65 -6.38 -13.86
CA GLY A 251 -5.56 -6.66 -12.92
C GLY A 251 -5.96 -6.64 -11.44
N VAL A 252 -7.23 -6.40 -11.10
CA VAL A 252 -7.71 -6.48 -9.70
C VAL A 252 -7.60 -7.91 -9.18
N GLN A 253 -7.09 -8.05 -7.95
CA GLN A 253 -6.88 -9.34 -7.26
C GLN A 253 -7.50 -9.37 -5.84
N GLY A 254 -8.25 -8.35 -5.45
CA GLY A 254 -8.75 -8.20 -4.09
C GLY A 254 -8.99 -6.74 -3.70
N LEU A 255 -9.02 -6.38 -2.42
CA LEU A 255 -8.83 -7.22 -1.24
C LEU A 255 -10.14 -7.48 -0.48
N LYS A 256 -10.80 -6.41 0.00
CA LYS A 256 -11.93 -6.56 0.92
C LYS A 256 -12.85 -5.35 0.90
N THR A 257 -14.14 -5.62 0.80
CA THR A 257 -15.22 -4.65 1.03
C THR A 257 -15.58 -4.52 2.51
N GLY A 258 -16.14 -3.38 2.88
CA GLY A 258 -16.83 -3.16 4.15
C GLY A 258 -18.10 -2.37 3.92
N THR A 259 -19.16 -2.70 4.65
CA THR A 259 -20.42 -1.95 4.62
C THR A 259 -21.00 -1.91 6.02
N SER A 260 -21.44 -0.73 6.43
CA SER A 260 -22.22 -0.51 7.66
C SER A 260 -23.26 0.57 7.40
N GLU A 261 -24.04 0.93 8.43
CA GLU A 261 -24.95 2.08 8.40
C GLU A 261 -24.23 3.40 8.05
N ASN A 262 -22.91 3.45 8.23
CA ASN A 262 -22.10 4.60 7.90
C ASN A 262 -21.74 4.68 6.40
N GLY A 263 -21.95 3.64 5.60
CA GLY A 263 -21.67 3.65 4.16
C GLY A 263 -20.82 2.47 3.68
N TYR A 264 -20.24 2.62 2.49
CA TYR A 264 -19.50 1.58 1.78
C TYR A 264 -17.99 1.87 1.71
N ASN A 265 -17.19 0.88 2.09
CA ASN A 265 -15.73 0.87 2.12
C ASN A 265 -15.18 -0.20 1.17
N LEU A 266 -14.00 0.04 0.59
CA LEU A 266 -13.25 -0.92 -0.21
C LEU A 266 -11.75 -0.70 -0.03
N ALA A 267 -11.04 -1.77 0.30
CA ALA A 267 -9.62 -1.90 0.08
C ALA A 267 -9.42 -2.76 -1.18
N LEU A 268 -8.89 -2.16 -2.24
CA LEU A 268 -8.67 -2.75 -3.57
C LEU A 268 -7.17 -2.91 -3.80
N THR A 269 -6.76 -4.00 -4.45
CA THR A 269 -5.39 -4.15 -4.98
C THR A 269 -5.46 -4.61 -6.42
N ALA A 270 -4.63 -4.01 -7.28
CA ALA A 270 -4.48 -4.38 -8.67
C ALA A 270 -3.01 -4.39 -9.08
N GLU A 271 -2.63 -5.33 -9.94
CA GLU A 271 -1.28 -5.41 -10.50
C GLU A 271 -1.29 -5.47 -12.03
N ARG A 272 -0.46 -4.64 -12.66
CA ARG A 272 -0.21 -4.65 -14.12
C ARG A 272 1.25 -4.33 -14.37
N ASN A 273 1.91 -5.10 -15.23
CA ASN A 273 3.31 -4.87 -15.61
C ASN A 273 4.23 -4.66 -14.39
N HIS A 274 4.09 -5.51 -13.37
CA HIS A 274 4.83 -5.45 -12.10
C HIS A 274 4.59 -4.19 -11.22
N LEU A 275 3.75 -3.25 -11.67
CA LEU A 275 3.25 -2.17 -10.82
C LEU A 275 2.01 -2.66 -10.08
N ARG A 276 2.10 -2.73 -8.74
CA ARG A 276 0.95 -2.97 -7.87
C ARG A 276 0.48 -1.67 -7.22
N ILE A 277 -0.82 -1.42 -7.36
CA ILE A 277 -1.53 -0.27 -6.81
C ILE A 277 -2.53 -0.78 -5.77
N ASP A 278 -2.43 -0.26 -4.56
CA ASP A 278 -3.39 -0.47 -3.49
C ASP A 278 -4.23 0.80 -3.33
N THR A 279 -5.54 0.67 -3.52
CA THR A 279 -6.51 1.77 -3.49
C THR A 279 -7.51 1.53 -2.37
N THR A 280 -7.56 2.44 -1.40
CA THR A 280 -8.54 2.43 -0.31
C THR A 280 -9.54 3.55 -0.52
N VAL A 281 -10.83 3.22 -0.43
CA VAL A 281 -11.96 4.15 -0.48
C VAL A 281 -12.85 3.86 0.72
N MET A 282 -13.20 4.87 1.50
CA MET A 282 -13.97 4.72 2.73
C MET A 282 -15.14 5.69 2.80
N ASN A 283 -16.29 5.19 3.26
CA ASN A 283 -17.50 5.94 3.54
C ASN A 283 -18.18 6.58 2.32
N VAL A 284 -18.40 5.81 1.25
CA VAL A 284 -19.34 6.22 0.20
C VAL A 284 -20.77 6.06 0.72
N GLN A 285 -21.59 7.10 0.61
CA GLN A 285 -22.95 7.18 1.16
C GLN A 285 -23.98 7.50 0.06
N PRO A 286 -25.29 7.30 0.31
CA PRO A 286 -25.94 6.78 1.53
C PRO A 286 -26.00 5.24 1.63
N TYR A 287 -26.31 4.72 2.82
CA TYR A 287 -26.71 3.32 3.05
C TYR A 287 -28.16 3.27 3.56
N PRO A 288 -29.00 2.29 3.15
CA PRO A 288 -28.77 1.32 2.07
C PRO A 288 -28.96 1.96 0.68
N SER A 289 -28.20 1.52 -0.31
CA SER A 289 -28.25 2.05 -1.68
C SER A 289 -27.39 1.21 -2.62
N GLU A 290 -28.01 0.51 -3.58
CA GLU A 290 -27.27 -0.21 -4.62
C GLU A 290 -26.45 0.76 -5.49
N VAL A 291 -26.96 1.97 -5.74
CA VAL A 291 -26.19 3.01 -6.48
C VAL A 291 -24.88 3.35 -5.75
N SER A 292 -24.92 3.55 -4.43
CA SER A 292 -23.72 3.87 -3.64
C SER A 292 -22.74 2.71 -3.55
N LYS A 293 -23.26 1.47 -3.49
CA LYS A 293 -22.45 0.24 -3.54
C LYS A 293 -21.64 0.14 -4.84
N HIS A 294 -22.27 0.43 -5.98
CA HIS A 294 -21.59 0.49 -7.28
C HIS A 294 -20.70 1.73 -7.40
N ALA A 295 -21.12 2.88 -6.89
CA ALA A 295 -20.33 4.11 -6.90
C ALA A 295 -18.97 3.91 -6.21
N ARG A 296 -18.95 3.21 -5.07
CA ARG A 296 -17.69 2.80 -4.41
C ARG A 296 -16.73 2.07 -5.36
N GLN A 297 -17.23 1.07 -6.10
CA GLN A 297 -16.40 0.29 -7.02
C GLN A 297 -15.87 1.16 -8.15
N LYS A 298 -16.76 1.95 -8.77
CA LYS A 298 -16.43 2.84 -9.87
C LYS A 298 -15.39 3.88 -9.48
N ILE A 299 -15.50 4.47 -8.28
CA ILE A 299 -14.52 5.41 -7.74
C ILE A 299 -13.17 4.73 -7.51
N ALA A 300 -13.15 3.59 -6.83
CA ALA A 300 -11.90 2.87 -6.56
C ALA A 300 -11.22 2.39 -7.85
N ASN A 301 -12.00 1.92 -8.83
CA ASN A 301 -11.52 1.53 -10.14
C ASN A 301 -10.91 2.74 -10.87
N ALA A 302 -11.60 3.87 -10.91
CA ALA A 302 -11.10 5.08 -11.56
C ALA A 302 -9.80 5.59 -10.95
N LEU A 303 -9.70 5.66 -9.62
CA LEU A 303 -8.45 6.03 -8.94
C LEU A 303 -7.30 5.07 -9.27
N THR A 304 -7.62 3.78 -9.41
CA THR A 304 -6.63 2.74 -9.78
C THR A 304 -6.20 2.86 -11.23
N GLU A 305 -7.14 3.09 -12.16
CA GLU A 305 -6.84 3.37 -13.57
C GLU A 305 -6.01 4.65 -13.71
N ASP A 306 -6.30 5.67 -12.92
CA ASP A 306 -5.54 6.92 -12.91
C ASP A 306 -4.09 6.72 -12.49
N ALA A 307 -3.85 5.92 -11.44
CA ALA A 307 -2.51 5.52 -11.06
C ALA A 307 -1.79 4.77 -12.20
N PHE A 308 -2.45 3.82 -12.86
CA PHE A 308 -1.86 3.11 -14.01
C PHE A 308 -1.68 3.97 -15.25
N LYS A 309 -2.48 5.01 -15.43
CA LYS A 309 -2.35 5.96 -16.54
C LYS A 309 -1.11 6.83 -16.39
N HIS A 310 -0.84 7.29 -15.17
CA HIS A 310 0.23 8.26 -14.90
C HIS A 310 1.56 7.63 -14.49
N TYR A 311 1.55 6.41 -13.93
CA TYR A 311 2.76 5.77 -13.42
C TYR A 311 3.03 4.41 -14.08
N GLU A 312 4.30 4.05 -14.13
CA GLU A 312 4.78 2.72 -14.48
C GLU A 312 5.84 2.25 -13.49
N TYR A 313 6.00 0.93 -13.38
CA TYR A 313 7.16 0.33 -12.73
C TYR A 313 8.10 -0.19 -13.80
N ARG A 314 9.31 0.36 -13.88
CA ARG A 314 10.26 0.02 -14.93
C ARG A 314 11.69 -0.01 -14.43
N LYS A 315 12.57 -0.63 -15.21
CA LYS A 315 14.01 -0.50 -15.03
C LYS A 315 14.42 0.93 -15.40
N VAL A 316 15.01 1.66 -14.45
CA VAL A 316 15.42 3.05 -14.65
C VAL A 316 16.89 3.15 -15.04
N ILE A 317 17.75 2.30 -14.46
CA ILE A 317 19.15 2.16 -14.83
C ILE A 317 19.58 0.70 -14.67
N GLY A 318 20.43 0.22 -15.56
CA GLY A 318 20.97 -1.14 -15.52
C GLY A 318 22.17 -1.27 -14.58
N LYS A 319 22.56 -2.50 -14.29
CA LYS A 319 23.87 -2.83 -13.74
C LYS A 319 24.96 -2.50 -14.77
N GLY A 320 26.05 -1.90 -14.32
CA GLY A 320 27.20 -1.56 -15.16
C GLY A 320 27.74 -0.17 -14.88
N GLU A 321 28.64 0.29 -15.74
CA GLU A 321 29.17 1.64 -15.66
C GLU A 321 28.25 2.65 -16.33
N HIS A 322 27.99 3.75 -15.63
CA HIS A 322 27.14 4.83 -16.11
C HIS A 322 27.74 6.18 -15.76
N GLU A 323 27.61 7.15 -16.66
CA GLU A 323 27.89 8.54 -16.36
C GLU A 323 26.67 9.19 -15.71
N ILE A 324 26.85 9.73 -14.50
CA ILE A 324 25.80 10.37 -13.70
C ILE A 324 26.36 11.68 -13.16
N ASP A 325 25.73 12.80 -13.54
CA ASP A 325 26.17 14.16 -13.20
C ASP A 325 27.68 14.41 -13.48
N GLY A 326 28.16 13.95 -14.64
CA GLY A 326 29.54 14.13 -15.12
C GLY A 326 30.60 13.23 -14.44
N LYS A 327 30.17 12.23 -13.66
CA LYS A 327 31.06 11.25 -13.01
C LYS A 327 30.68 9.83 -13.39
N THR A 328 31.68 8.96 -13.55
CA THR A 328 31.46 7.53 -13.83
C THR A 328 31.19 6.78 -12.53
N TYR A 329 30.09 6.04 -12.48
CA TYR A 329 29.76 5.14 -11.39
C TYR A 329 29.51 3.73 -11.90
N GLU A 330 29.99 2.74 -11.15
CA GLU A 330 29.62 1.34 -11.33
C GLU A 330 28.38 1.04 -10.47
N VAL A 331 27.25 0.86 -11.15
CA VAL A 331 25.97 0.46 -10.57
C VAL A 331 25.98 -1.06 -10.38
N LYS A 332 25.81 -1.51 -9.14
CA LYS A 332 26.03 -2.93 -8.78
C LYS A 332 24.87 -3.86 -9.14
N GLN A 333 23.66 -3.31 -9.35
CA GLN A 333 22.46 -4.06 -9.72
C GLN A 333 21.45 -3.16 -10.44
N ASP A 334 20.56 -3.74 -11.24
CA ASP A 334 19.48 -3.02 -11.91
C ASP A 334 18.61 -2.28 -10.88
N LEU A 335 18.34 -1.00 -11.13
CA LEU A 335 17.40 -0.20 -10.34
C LEU A 335 16.04 -0.19 -11.04
N TYR A 336 15.04 -0.76 -10.38
CA TYR A 336 13.64 -0.64 -10.76
C TYR A 336 12.93 0.32 -9.81
N ASP A 337 12.07 1.17 -10.36
CA ASP A 337 11.31 2.14 -9.57
C ASP A 337 9.96 2.44 -10.22
N VAL A 338 9.05 2.97 -9.41
CA VAL A 338 7.81 3.59 -9.89
C VAL A 338 8.15 5.00 -10.34
N VAL A 339 7.75 5.35 -11.55
CA VAL A 339 8.09 6.63 -12.19
C VAL A 339 6.92 7.19 -13.00
N PRO A 340 6.81 8.52 -13.15
CA PRO A 340 5.83 9.13 -14.04
C PRO A 340 6.10 8.78 -15.51
N LYS A 341 5.03 8.45 -16.26
CA LYS A 341 5.09 8.09 -17.68
C LYS A 341 5.29 9.27 -18.62
N ASP A 342 4.96 10.48 -18.18
CA ASP A 342 5.13 11.73 -18.93
C ASP A 342 6.60 12.18 -19.05
N LYS A 343 7.52 11.46 -18.39
CA LYS A 343 8.96 11.75 -18.42
C LYS A 343 9.73 10.64 -19.11
N HIS A 344 10.59 11.04 -20.05
CA HIS A 344 11.47 10.10 -20.76
C HIS A 344 12.82 9.89 -20.05
N GLN A 345 13.29 10.90 -19.32
CA GLN A 345 14.51 10.86 -18.51
C GLN A 345 14.21 11.27 -17.08
N TYR A 346 14.89 10.65 -16.13
CA TYR A 346 14.75 10.95 -14.71
C TYR A 346 16.07 11.40 -14.14
N LYS A 347 16.01 12.41 -13.26
CA LYS A 347 17.17 12.80 -12.47
C LYS A 347 17.52 11.65 -11.54
N LEU A 348 18.80 11.33 -11.48
CA LEU A 348 19.34 10.35 -10.56
C LEU A 348 20.04 11.07 -9.43
N LYS A 349 19.93 10.54 -8.21
CA LYS A 349 20.60 11.10 -7.04
C LYS A 349 21.39 10.00 -6.34
N ILE A 350 22.65 10.29 -6.03
CA ILE A 350 23.50 9.41 -5.23
C ILE A 350 23.69 10.03 -3.84
N THR A 351 23.44 9.27 -2.79
CA THR A 351 23.68 9.69 -1.41
C THR A 351 24.20 8.49 -0.62
N ASN A 352 25.40 8.61 -0.02
CA ASN A 352 26.07 7.51 0.69
C ASN A 352 26.14 6.21 -0.15
N ASP A 353 26.68 6.33 -1.36
CA ASP A 353 26.78 5.26 -2.37
C ASP A 353 25.45 4.60 -2.80
N LYS A 354 24.31 5.20 -2.44
CA LYS A 354 22.99 4.73 -2.85
C LYS A 354 22.44 5.61 -3.95
N LEU A 355 22.30 5.01 -5.13
CA LEU A 355 21.67 5.59 -6.31
C LEU A 355 20.15 5.36 -6.26
N GLN A 356 19.38 6.43 -6.46
CA GLN A 356 17.93 6.39 -6.52
C GLN A 356 17.40 7.39 -7.56
N VAL A 357 16.13 7.25 -7.94
CA VAL A 357 15.44 8.20 -8.81
C VAL A 357 14.95 9.40 -8.00
N ASP A 358 15.21 10.60 -8.50
CA ASP A 358 14.87 11.88 -7.85
C ASP A 358 13.76 12.62 -8.62
N TYR A 359 12.57 12.64 -8.04
CA TYR A 359 11.48 13.51 -8.44
C TYR A 359 10.57 13.79 -7.24
N PRO A 360 9.75 14.86 -7.25
CA PRO A 360 8.84 15.16 -6.15
C PRO A 360 7.84 14.01 -5.93
N ARG A 361 7.95 13.34 -4.78
CA ARG A 361 7.04 12.27 -4.34
C ARG A 361 7.11 12.09 -2.83
N GLN A 362 6.07 11.48 -2.27
CA GLN A 362 6.01 11.14 -0.85
C GLN A 362 5.91 9.63 -0.66
N PHE A 363 6.32 9.17 0.52
CA PHE A 363 6.24 7.78 0.94
C PHE A 363 5.55 7.68 2.29
N LEU A 364 4.91 6.54 2.54
CA LEU A 364 4.46 6.15 3.88
C LEU A 364 5.64 6.23 4.86
N LYS A 365 5.35 6.53 6.13
CA LYS A 365 6.38 6.55 7.19
C LYS A 365 7.15 5.22 7.22
N GLY A 366 8.48 5.29 7.14
CA GLY A 366 9.38 4.13 7.10
C GLY A 366 9.58 3.51 5.71
N ALA A 367 8.78 3.87 4.71
CA ALA A 367 9.05 3.56 3.31
C ALA A 367 9.97 4.63 2.69
N HIS A 368 10.69 4.24 1.64
CA HIS A 368 11.63 5.10 0.93
C HIS A 368 11.72 4.67 -0.53
N ALA A 369 12.24 5.56 -1.36
CA ALA A 369 12.55 5.26 -2.75
C ALA A 369 13.48 4.02 -2.84
N PRO A 370 13.23 3.11 -3.79
CA PRO A 370 14.19 2.07 -4.13
C PRO A 370 15.57 2.67 -4.41
N SER A 371 16.62 2.02 -3.93
CA SER A 371 17.98 2.43 -4.19
C SER A 371 18.90 1.23 -4.42
N VAL A 372 19.95 1.45 -5.19
CA VAL A 372 20.99 0.47 -5.51
C VAL A 372 22.36 1.03 -5.19
N LYS A 373 23.34 0.15 -4.92
CA LYS A 373 24.72 0.60 -4.67
C LYS A 373 25.35 1.11 -5.98
N ALA A 374 25.96 2.29 -5.93
CA ALA A 374 26.73 2.88 -7.01
C ALA A 374 28.06 3.39 -6.48
N GLN A 375 29.17 2.93 -7.06
CA GLN A 375 30.52 3.29 -6.62
C GLN A 375 31.22 4.13 -7.66
N HIS A 376 31.84 5.23 -7.25
CA HIS A 376 32.58 6.07 -8.17
C HIS A 376 33.79 5.32 -8.74
N VAL A 377 33.94 5.34 -10.07
CA VAL A 377 35.05 4.69 -10.77
C VAL A 377 36.02 5.76 -11.27
N ILE A 378 37.30 5.60 -10.95
CA ILE A 378 38.37 6.46 -11.47
C ILE A 378 39.14 5.69 -12.53
N HIS A 379 38.99 6.12 -13.79
CA HIS A 379 39.71 5.54 -14.92
C HIS A 379 41.13 6.11 -15.04
N TRP A 380 42.06 5.63 -14.22
CA TRP A 380 43.47 6.06 -14.24
C TRP A 380 44.15 5.84 -15.61
N GLY A 381 43.77 4.80 -16.34
CA GLY A 381 44.38 4.44 -17.63
C GLY A 381 44.22 5.48 -18.74
N ARG A 382 43.11 6.22 -18.77
CA ARG A 382 42.88 7.28 -19.77
C ARG A 382 43.79 8.49 -19.55
N HIS A 383 44.03 8.83 -18.28
CA HIS A 383 44.94 9.91 -17.91
C HIS A 383 46.42 9.53 -18.12
N LEU A 384 46.79 8.28 -17.84
CA LEU A 384 48.14 7.78 -18.10
C LEU A 384 48.46 7.72 -19.60
N LEU A 385 47.49 7.31 -20.44
CA LEU A 385 47.69 7.29 -21.90
C LEU A 385 47.84 8.72 -22.46
N GLY A 386 47.00 9.66 -22.02
CA GLY A 386 47.13 11.07 -22.40
C GLY A 386 48.47 11.68 -21.95
N PHE A 387 48.91 11.36 -20.73
CA PHE A 387 50.21 11.77 -20.21
C PHE A 387 51.36 11.16 -21.02
N ALA A 388 51.30 9.87 -21.35
CA ALA A 388 52.31 9.18 -22.16
C ALA A 388 52.40 9.76 -23.58
N VAL A 389 51.27 10.07 -24.23
CA VAL A 389 51.24 10.73 -25.55
C VAL A 389 51.85 12.13 -25.45
N MET A 390 51.48 12.90 -24.43
CA MET A 390 52.03 14.25 -24.23
C MET A 390 53.55 14.22 -24.00
N VAL A 391 54.06 13.31 -23.15
CA VAL A 391 55.49 13.12 -22.94
C VAL A 391 56.20 12.71 -24.25
N SER A 392 55.58 11.82 -25.03
CA SER A 392 56.14 11.37 -26.31
C SER A 392 56.26 12.52 -27.32
N VAL A 393 55.26 13.40 -27.39
CA VAL A 393 55.27 14.60 -28.25
C VAL A 393 56.37 15.58 -27.81
N VAL A 394 56.52 15.82 -26.51
CA VAL A 394 57.57 16.71 -25.98
C VAL A 394 58.96 16.17 -26.29
N LEU A 395 59.19 14.85 -26.13
CA LEU A 395 60.46 14.22 -26.48
C LEU A 395 60.77 14.32 -27.98
N LEU A 396 59.76 14.14 -28.84
CA LEU A 396 59.90 14.28 -30.30
C LEU A 396 60.27 15.70 -30.71
N ILE A 397 59.60 16.71 -30.14
CA ILE A 397 59.90 18.14 -30.38
C ILE A 397 61.32 18.45 -29.90
N SER A 398 61.70 17.97 -28.71
CA SER A 398 63.04 18.18 -28.15
C SER A 398 64.14 17.56 -29.03
N ALA A 399 63.91 16.35 -29.55
CA ALA A 399 64.82 15.68 -30.47
C ALA A 399 64.95 16.43 -31.81
N ILE A 400 63.84 16.94 -32.36
CA ILE A 400 63.85 17.74 -33.59
C ILE A 400 64.66 19.04 -33.37
N ILE A 401 64.42 19.75 -32.26
CA ILE A 401 65.16 20.97 -31.91
C ILE A 401 66.66 20.66 -31.77
N TYR A 402 67.02 19.58 -31.07
CA TYR A 402 68.41 19.16 -30.92
C TYR A 402 69.08 18.88 -32.28
N ILE A 403 68.41 18.17 -33.20
CA ILE A 403 68.93 17.90 -34.55
C ILE A 403 69.10 19.19 -35.36
N VAL A 404 68.15 20.12 -35.28
CA VAL A 404 68.21 21.41 -35.98
C VAL A 404 69.35 22.29 -35.46
N VAL A 405 69.54 22.34 -34.13
CA VAL A 405 70.65 23.10 -33.51
C VAL A 405 72.00 22.46 -33.83
N LYS A 406 72.10 21.13 -33.78
CA LYS A 406 73.33 20.41 -34.11
C LYS A 406 73.75 20.52 -35.58
N ARG A 407 72.81 20.77 -36.51
CA ARG A 407 73.12 21.02 -37.92
C ARG A 407 73.51 22.47 -38.25
N ARG A 408 73.33 23.40 -37.32
CA ARG A 408 73.69 24.82 -37.48
C ARG A 408 75.04 25.20 -36.85
N ASN A 409 75.62 24.31 -36.07
CA ASN A 409 77.03 24.34 -35.64
C ASN A 409 77.82 23.33 -36.47
#